data_AF-A0A7X4K9X5-F1
#
_entry.id   AF-A0A7X4K9X5-F1
#
_cell.length_a   1.000
_cell.length_b   1.000
_cell.length_c   1.000
_cell.angle_alpha   90.00
_cell.angle_beta   90.00
_cell.angle_gamma   90.00
#
_symmetry.space_group_name_H-M   'P 1'
#
loop_
_entity.id
_entity.type
_entity.pdbx_description
1 polymer ?
#
loop_
_entity_poly.entity_id
_entity_poly.type
_entity_poly.pdbx_seq_one_letter_code
_entity_poly.pdbx_strand_id
1 'polypeptide(L)' 'MKPIVIHTATTADRKAYAVKRMNDAAQRLLHAETAADEIKAGQWVLAWAVAAGARPSPRSAAGSLESFVALNLH' A
#
# COMPACT_ATOMS: atom_id res chain seq x y z
N MET A 1 -35.90 -17.23 6.26
CA MET A 1 -34.48 -16.86 6.09
C MET A 1 -34.40 -15.33 6.12
N LYS A 2 -33.54 -14.73 6.96
CA LYS A 2 -33.36 -13.26 6.99
C LYS A 2 -32.41 -12.85 5.85
N PRO A 3 -32.73 -11.83 5.04
CA PRO A 3 -31.84 -11.38 3.97
C PRO A 3 -30.59 -10.72 4.57
N ILE A 4 -29.41 -11.15 4.12
CA ILE A 4 -28.15 -10.48 4.41
C ILE A 4 -27.98 -9.39 3.35
N VAL A 5 -28.06 -8.12 3.77
CA VAL A 5 -27.85 -6.97 2.89
C VAL A 5 -26.40 -6.51 3.04
N ILE A 6 -25.58 -6.79 2.03
CA ILE A 6 -24.19 -6.31 1.97
C ILE A 6 -24.21 -4.90 1.38
N HIS A 7 -24.03 -3.89 2.23
CA HIS A 7 -23.83 -2.52 1.79
C HIS A 7 -22.41 -2.38 1.26
N THR A 8 -22.26 -1.99 -0.01
CA THR A 8 -20.94 -1.74 -0.58
C THR A 8 -20.41 -0.41 -0.02
N ALA A 9 -19.20 -0.44 0.54
CA ALA A 9 -18.56 0.76 1.07
C ALA A 9 -18.45 1.83 -0.02
N THR A 10 -18.77 3.08 0.34
CA THR A 10 -18.71 4.21 -0.58
C THR A 10 -17.26 4.47 -0.99
N THR A 11 -17.06 5.20 -2.09
CA THR A 11 -15.71 5.60 -2.52
C THR A 11 -14.99 6.44 -1.46
N ALA A 12 -15.72 7.26 -0.71
CA ALA A 12 -15.20 8.03 0.41
C ALA A 12 -14.70 7.11 1.54
N ASP A 13 -15.46 6.07 1.89
CA ASP A 13 -15.07 5.11 2.92
C ASP A 13 -13.81 4.33 2.55
N ARG A 14 -13.69 3.95 1.26
CA ARG A 14 -12.50 3.24 0.76
C ARG A 14 -11.26 4.13 0.81
N LYS A 15 -11.38 5.41 0.45
CA LYS A 15 -10.28 6.36 0.54
C LYS A 15 -9.87 6.60 1.99
N ALA A 16 -10.83 6.82 2.89
CA ALA A 16 -10.55 6.98 4.33
C ALA A 16 -9.86 5.74 4.92
N TYR A 17 -10.33 4.55 4.54
CA TYR A 17 -9.69 3.29 4.90
C TYR A 17 -8.26 3.19 4.37
N ALA A 18 -8.03 3.53 3.10
CA ALA A 18 -6.70 3.52 2.51
C ALA A 18 -5.74 4.49 3.22
N VAL A 19 -6.18 5.71 3.55
CA VAL A 19 -5.40 6.68 4.32
C VAL A 19 -5.04 6.15 5.71
N LYS A 20 -6.00 5.52 6.41
CA LYS A 20 -5.72 4.89 7.71
C LYS A 20 -4.63 3.82 7.59
N ARG A 21 -4.74 2.94 6.61
CA ARG A 21 -3.77 1.85 6.39
C ARG A 21 -2.40 2.36 5.95
N MET A 22 -2.37 3.45 5.18
CA MET A 22 -1.14 4.15 4.84
C MET A 22 -0.44 4.68 6.09
N ASN A 23 -1.18 5.31 7.02
CA ASN A 23 -0.63 5.81 8.28
C ASN A 23 -0.10 4.68 9.17
N ASP A 24 -0.84 3.57 9.29
CA ASP A 24 -0.37 2.38 10.03
C ASP A 24 0.94 1.85 9.45
N ALA A 25 1.06 1.81 8.12
CA ALA A 25 2.29 1.39 7.44
C ALA A 25 3.44 2.39 7.65
N ALA A 26 3.15 3.69 7.64
CA ALA A 26 4.15 4.73 7.88
C ALA A 26 4.67 4.68 9.33
N GLN A 27 3.81 4.41 10.31
CA GLN A 27 4.25 4.17 11.69
C GLN A 27 5.18 2.97 11.78
N ARG A 28 4.87 1.86 11.09
CA ARG A 28 5.77 0.70 11.03
C ARG A 28 7.10 1.01 10.38
N LEU A 29 7.10 1.87 9.37
CA LEU A 29 8.32 2.32 8.70
C LEU A 29 9.22 3.11 9.66
N LEU A 30 8.63 4.03 10.44
CA LEU A 30 9.36 4.83 11.43
C LEU A 30 9.95 4.00 12.58
N HIS A 31 9.34 2.85 12.87
CA HIS A 31 9.77 1.92 13.92
C HIS A 31 10.44 0.66 13.36
N ALA A 32 10.86 0.66 12.09
CA ALA A 32 11.54 -0.48 11.50
C ALA A 32 12.95 -0.64 12.09
N GLU A 33 13.23 -1.80 12.67
CA GLU A 33 14.54 -2.12 13.25
C GLU A 33 15.49 -2.76 12.24
N THR A 34 14.93 -3.32 11.15
CA THR A 34 15.68 -3.99 10.10
C THR A 34 15.41 -3.37 8.73
N ALA A 35 16.40 -3.41 7.84
CA ALA A 35 16.23 -2.98 6.46
C ALA A 35 15.10 -3.73 5.73
N ALA A 36 14.87 -5.01 6.09
CA ALA A 36 13.78 -5.80 5.52
C ALA A 36 12.40 -5.27 5.95
N ASP A 37 12.25 -4.88 7.21
CA ASP A 37 11.03 -4.28 7.73
C ASP A 37 10.78 -2.89 7.15
N GLU A 38 11.85 -2.12 6.95
CA GLU A 38 11.80 -0.81 6.30
C GLU A 38 11.28 -0.93 4.86
N ILE A 39 11.86 -1.84 4.06
CA ILE A 39 11.43 -2.09 2.68
C ILE A 39 9.96 -2.52 2.64
N LYS A 40 9.57 -3.47 3.50
CA LYS A 40 8.20 -3.98 3.55
C LYS A 40 7.21 -2.89 3.95
N ALA A 41 7.53 -2.10 4.98
CA ALA A 41 6.67 -1.01 5.43
C ALA A 41 6.56 0.08 4.36
N GLY A 42 7.66 0.44 3.69
CA GLY A 42 7.68 1.40 2.59
C GLY A 42 6.82 0.96 1.41
N GLN A 43 6.87 -0.33 1.04
CA GLN A 43 6.00 -0.90 0.00
C GLN A 43 4.51 -0.77 0.38
N TRP A 44 4.16 -1.03 1.64
CA TRP A 44 2.79 -0.87 2.11
C TRP A 44 2.33 0.59 2.12
N VAL A 45 3.19 1.54 2.49
CA VAL A 45 2.89 2.97 2.39
C VAL A 45 2.55 3.35 0.96
N LEU A 46 3.39 2.94 -0.01
CA LEU A 46 3.16 3.25 -1.42
C LEU A 46 1.87 2.63 -1.96
N ALA A 47 1.61 1.36 -1.64
CA ALA A 47 0.40 0.66 -2.07
C ALA A 47 -0.87 1.35 -1.57
N TRP A 48 -0.89 1.74 -0.28
CA TRP A 48 -2.04 2.44 0.29
C TRP A 48 -2.15 3.90 -0.16
N ALA A 49 -1.04 4.56 -0.47
CA ALA A 49 -1.05 5.89 -1.09
C ALA A 49 -1.73 5.85 -2.47
N VAL A 50 -1.41 4.85 -3.31
CA VAL A 50 -2.08 4.64 -4.60
C VAL A 50 -3.58 4.36 -4.41
N ALA A 51 -3.94 3.50 -3.44
CA ALA A 51 -5.34 3.22 -3.11
C ALA A 51 -6.10 4.46 -2.58
N ALA A 52 -5.39 5.41 -1.95
CA ALA A 52 -5.93 6.70 -1.52
C ALA A 52 -6.05 7.72 -2.67
N GLY A 53 -5.56 7.38 -3.86
CA GLY A 53 -5.61 8.21 -5.07
C GLY A 53 -4.34 9.04 -5.33
N ALA A 54 -3.24 8.77 -4.64
CA ALA A 54 -1.95 9.36 -5.00
C ALA A 54 -1.51 8.82 -6.36
N ARG A 55 -1.09 9.72 -7.26
CA ARG A 55 -0.55 9.34 -8.57
C ARG A 55 0.96 9.19 -8.45
N PRO A 56 1.52 7.96 -8.48
CA PRO A 56 2.96 7.78 -8.44
C PRO A 56 3.56 8.39 -9.72
N SER A 57 4.60 9.20 -9.56
CA SER A 57 5.35 9.72 -10.70
C SER A 57 5.99 8.53 -11.45
N PRO A 58 5.89 8.46 -12.79
CA PRO A 58 6.44 7.33 -13.56
C PRO A 58 7.96 7.16 -13.39
N ARG A 59 8.67 8.21 -12.94
CA ARG A 59 10.10 8.16 -12.63
C ARG A 59 10.46 7.35 -11.38
N SER A 60 9.53 7.17 -10.44
CA SER A 60 9.78 6.42 -9.19
C SER A 60 9.29 4.97 -9.24
N ALA A 61 8.39 4.63 -10.17
CA ALA A 61 7.85 3.27 -10.31
C ALA A 61 8.78 2.33 -11.11
N ALA A 62 9.52 2.87 -12.08
CA ALA A 62 10.42 2.07 -12.94
C ALA A 62 11.57 1.42 -12.17
N GLY A 63 12.13 2.10 -11.15
CA GLY A 63 13.21 1.54 -10.33
C GLY A 63 12.76 0.52 -9.29
N SER A 64 11.50 0.54 -8.85
CA SER A 64 11.02 -0.29 -7.73
C SER A 64 10.30 -1.56 -8.16
N LEU A 65 9.75 -1.63 -9.39
CA LEU A 65 9.06 -2.83 -9.89
C LEU A 65 9.96 -3.71 -10.78
N GLU A 66 10.88 -3.13 -11.56
CA GLU A 66 11.79 -3.93 -12.40
C GLU A 66 12.84 -4.69 -11.59
N SER A 67 13.27 -4.14 -10.45
CA SER A 67 14.24 -4.81 -9.55
C SER A 67 13.71 -6.13 -8.95
N PHE A 68 12.39 -6.39 -8.98
CA PHE A 68 11.81 -7.62 -8.44
C PHE A 68 11.53 -8.69 -9.50
N VAL A 69 11.43 -8.33 -10.79
CA VAL A 69 11.41 -9.34 -11.86
C VAL A 69 12.81 -9.94 -12.03
N ALA A 70 13.86 -9.14 -11.81
CA ALA A 70 15.26 -9.60 -11.89
C ALA A 70 15.70 -10.50 -10.72
N LEU A 71 14.96 -10.55 -9.60
CA LEU A 71 15.31 -11.39 -8.44
C LEU A 71 14.64 -12.79 -8.46
N ASN A 72 13.88 -13.12 -9.51
CA ASN A 72 13.17 -14.40 -9.64
C ASN A 72 13.40 -15.11 -10.99
N LEU A 73 14.54 -14.92 -11.65
CA LEU A 73 14.93 -15.73 -12.79
C LEU A 73 16.32 -16.32 -12.57
N HIS A 74 16.29 -17.64 -12.47
CA HIS A 74 17.37 -18.59 -12.25
C HIS A 74 18.22 -18.78 -13.52
#